data_AF-A0A451B6F8-F1
#
_entry.id   AF-A0A451B6F8-F1
#
_cell.length_a   1.000
_cell.length_b   1.000
_cell.length_c   1.000
_cell.angle_alpha   90.00
_cell.angle_beta   90.00
_cell.angle_gamma   90.00
#
_symmetry.space_group_name_H-M   'P 1'
#
loop_
_entity.id
_entity.type
_entity.pdbx_description
1 polymer ?
#
loop_
_entity_poly.entity_id
_entity_poly.type
_entity_poly.pdbx_seq_one_letter_code
_entity_poly.pdbx_strand_id
1 'polypeptide(L)'
;GDGQGDGQGDNQIITGGSAFNIKSESLRLGNFRHEDVAVLYAQHTEETGQLFEEGVTANVIDYVFEQTGGQPWLVNALGYEACFRTKENRDRARPITLEIMMGARERLIERRDTHIDQLADKLKEPRVHRVINEMLSDTTGEDATIPEDDLQYVEDLGLIRARPQLAISNPIYREVIPRTLTWTTQVLIPQETVWYIKADGRIDMPKLLSAFQQFFRENGDSWAGRFDYKEAGPQLLMQSFLQRIINGGGRIDREYGLGRRRTDLLVQWPLDQARGFHGPVQRTVIELKILHKSLDTTIKEGLTQTAGYMDRVGADEGYLVIFDRRPDRPWEEKIFSREERHEGRGELRIGVWGM
;
A
#
# COMPACT_ATOMS: atom_id res chain seq x y z
N GLY A 1 -92.59 -7.69 -5.96
CA GLY A 1 -92.61 -8.43 -7.23
C GLY A 1 -91.50 -7.88 -8.09
N ASP A 2 -90.48 -8.72 -8.25
CA ASP A 2 -89.65 -8.95 -9.44
C ASP A 2 -88.79 -7.85 -10.06
N GLY A 3 -87.51 -8.22 -10.26
CA GLY A 3 -86.68 -7.71 -11.35
C GLY A 3 -85.23 -7.39 -10.97
N GLN A 4 -84.40 -8.41 -10.75
CA GLN A 4 -82.93 -8.29 -10.74
C GLN A 4 -82.39 -7.97 -12.14
N GLY A 5 -81.37 -7.11 -12.22
CA GLY A 5 -80.60 -6.81 -13.42
C GLY A 5 -79.19 -6.35 -13.04
N ASP A 6 -78.26 -7.31 -13.16
CA ASP A 6 -76.85 -7.25 -13.57
C ASP A 6 -75.91 -6.10 -13.18
N GLY A 7 -74.75 -6.50 -12.64
CA GLY A 7 -73.56 -5.65 -12.53
C GLY A 7 -72.42 -6.25 -11.72
N GLN A 8 -72.04 -7.51 -11.92
CA GLN A 8 -70.76 -8.04 -11.42
C GLN A 8 -69.67 -7.76 -12.46
N GLY A 9 -68.91 -6.69 -12.25
CA GLY A 9 -67.68 -6.40 -12.99
C GLY A 9 -66.52 -7.24 -12.46
N ASP A 10 -65.87 -7.94 -13.39
CA ASP A 10 -64.76 -8.84 -13.19
C ASP A 10 -63.58 -8.24 -12.40
N ASN A 11 -63.13 -9.04 -11.45
CA ASN A 11 -61.96 -8.81 -10.61
C ASN A 11 -60.67 -9.14 -11.39
N GLN A 12 -60.23 -8.24 -12.28
CA GLN A 12 -58.86 -8.29 -12.82
C GLN A 12 -57.97 -7.30 -12.08
N ILE A 13 -57.25 -7.82 -11.10
CA ILE A 13 -56.03 -7.24 -10.55
C ILE A 13 -55.02 -7.20 -11.69
N ILE A 14 -54.83 -6.03 -12.30
CA ILE A 14 -53.74 -5.79 -13.25
C ILE A 14 -52.44 -5.80 -12.43
N THR A 15 -51.77 -6.95 -12.38
CA THR A 15 -50.37 -7.08 -12.00
C THR A 15 -49.50 -6.48 -13.10
N GLY A 16 -49.57 -5.14 -13.22
CA GLY A 16 -48.74 -4.36 -14.14
C GLY A 16 -47.34 -4.15 -13.56
N GLY A 17 -46.49 -5.18 -13.62
CA GLY A 17 -45.05 -4.98 -13.56
C GLY A 17 -44.63 -4.13 -14.77
N SER A 18 -44.18 -2.90 -14.54
CA SER A 18 -43.72 -1.98 -15.59
C SER A 18 -42.57 -2.57 -16.42
N ALA A 19 -42.61 -2.35 -17.74
CA ALA A 19 -41.56 -2.70 -18.70
C ALA A 19 -40.26 -1.88 -18.54
N PHE A 20 -40.21 -0.97 -17.55
CA PHE A 20 -39.06 -0.10 -17.25
C PHE A 20 -38.78 -0.08 -15.74
N ASN A 21 -38.46 -1.22 -15.16
CA ASN A 21 -38.00 -1.25 -13.78
C ASN A 21 -36.48 -1.06 -13.77
N ILE A 22 -35.99 0.18 -13.71
CA ILE A 22 -34.55 0.45 -13.43
C ILE A 22 -34.10 -0.19 -12.09
N LYS A 23 -35.04 -0.67 -11.27
CA LYS A 23 -34.79 -1.50 -10.08
C LYS A 23 -34.62 -3.01 -10.34
N SER A 24 -34.92 -3.54 -11.53
CA SER A 24 -34.77 -4.99 -11.79
C SER A 24 -33.32 -5.39 -12.08
N GLU A 25 -32.51 -4.47 -12.63
CA GLU A 25 -31.09 -4.69 -12.89
C GLU A 25 -30.28 -3.50 -12.39
N SER A 26 -29.56 -3.69 -11.28
CA SER A 26 -28.58 -2.71 -10.81
C SER A 26 -27.35 -2.79 -11.73
N LEU A 27 -27.33 -1.97 -12.78
CA LEU A 27 -26.13 -1.77 -13.60
C LEU A 27 -25.07 -1.08 -12.74
N ARG A 28 -24.08 -1.85 -12.28
CA ARG A 28 -22.89 -1.33 -11.60
C ARG A 28 -21.76 -1.24 -12.62
N LEU A 29 -21.11 -0.08 -12.70
CA LEU A 29 -19.86 0.05 -13.45
C LEU A 29 -18.77 -0.64 -12.63
N GLY A 30 -18.31 -1.80 -13.11
CA GLY A 30 -17.22 -2.54 -12.47
C GLY A 30 -15.84 -1.93 -12.79
N ASN A 31 -14.81 -2.57 -12.25
CA ASN A 31 -13.43 -2.28 -12.66
C ASN A 31 -13.20 -2.72 -14.11
N PHE A 32 -12.32 -2.01 -14.79
CA PHE A 32 -11.80 -2.40 -16.10
C PHE A 32 -11.14 -3.77 -16.02
N ARG A 33 -11.33 -4.56 -17.07
CA ARG A 33 -10.48 -5.70 -17.39
C ARG A 33 -9.16 -5.19 -17.97
N HIS A 34 -8.19 -6.08 -18.06
CA HIS A 34 -6.90 -5.76 -18.68
C HIS A 34 -7.08 -5.22 -20.12
N GLU A 35 -7.95 -5.86 -20.91
CA GLU A 35 -8.30 -5.43 -22.26
C GLU A 35 -8.93 -4.02 -22.30
N ASP A 36 -9.77 -3.66 -21.32
CA ASP A 36 -10.38 -2.33 -21.25
C ASP A 36 -9.32 -1.25 -20.97
N VAL A 37 -8.30 -1.56 -20.14
CA VAL A 37 -7.16 -0.66 -19.91
C VAL A 37 -6.34 -0.47 -21.20
N ALA A 38 -6.08 -1.57 -21.92
CA ALA A 38 -5.38 -1.52 -23.20
C ALA A 38 -6.13 -0.64 -24.21
N VAL A 39 -7.44 -0.81 -24.34
CA VAL A 39 -8.30 -0.01 -25.23
C VAL A 39 -8.26 1.47 -24.86
N LEU A 40 -8.37 1.80 -23.57
CA LEU A 40 -8.33 3.19 -23.11
C LEU A 40 -7.00 3.87 -23.45
N TYR A 41 -5.87 3.19 -23.27
CA TYR A 41 -4.55 3.75 -23.58
C TYR A 41 -4.26 3.79 -25.08
N ALA A 42 -4.84 2.85 -25.85
CA ALA A 42 -4.80 2.88 -27.31
C ALA A 42 -5.53 4.10 -27.89
N GLN A 43 -6.64 4.53 -27.28
CA GLN A 43 -7.34 5.77 -27.68
C GLN A 43 -6.43 7.00 -27.57
N HIS A 44 -5.66 7.12 -26.47
CA HIS A 44 -4.66 8.20 -26.35
C HIS A 44 -3.60 8.13 -27.44
N THR A 45 -3.15 6.93 -27.78
CA THR A 45 -2.18 6.72 -28.87
C THR A 45 -2.76 7.15 -30.22
N GLU A 46 -4.00 6.77 -30.52
CA GLU A 46 -4.70 7.13 -31.77
C GLU A 46 -4.90 8.65 -31.89
N GLU A 47 -5.30 9.30 -30.79
CA GLU A 47 -5.57 10.74 -30.76
C GLU A 47 -4.30 11.60 -30.80
N THR A 48 -3.22 11.15 -30.18
CA THR A 48 -2.03 12.00 -29.94
C THR A 48 -0.77 11.55 -30.68
N GLY A 49 -0.75 10.33 -31.22
CA GLY A 49 0.43 9.70 -31.79
C GLY A 49 1.49 9.29 -30.77
N GLN A 50 1.28 9.53 -29.46
CA GLN A 50 2.23 9.16 -28.42
C GLN A 50 2.08 7.70 -28.04
N LEU A 51 3.14 6.93 -28.29
CA LEU A 51 3.19 5.49 -28.04
C LEU A 51 3.44 5.17 -26.57
N PHE A 52 2.92 4.03 -26.12
CA PHE A 52 3.31 3.38 -24.88
C PHE A 52 4.30 2.24 -25.16
N GLU A 53 5.26 2.03 -24.26
CA GLU A 53 6.24 0.94 -24.40
C GLU A 53 5.57 -0.43 -24.28
N GLU A 54 5.71 -1.23 -25.34
CA GLU A 54 5.25 -2.61 -25.44
C GLU A 54 6.44 -3.52 -25.73
N GLY A 55 6.72 -4.45 -24.83
CA GLY A 55 7.80 -5.42 -24.99
C GLY A 55 7.54 -6.70 -24.20
N VAL A 56 8.25 -7.78 -24.57
CA VAL A 56 8.12 -9.09 -23.92
C VAL A 56 8.51 -9.04 -22.44
N THR A 57 9.41 -8.12 -22.06
CA THR A 57 9.97 -8.00 -20.70
C THR A 57 9.43 -6.81 -19.91
N ALA A 58 8.74 -5.87 -20.55
CA ALA A 58 8.20 -4.66 -19.93
C ALA A 58 6.99 -4.19 -20.73
N ASN A 59 5.86 -4.05 -20.06
CA ASN A 59 4.62 -3.60 -20.67
C ASN A 59 3.93 -2.62 -19.73
N VAL A 60 3.71 -1.39 -20.21
CA VAL A 60 3.06 -0.33 -19.43
C VAL A 60 1.64 -0.71 -19.04
N ILE A 61 0.90 -1.39 -19.93
CA ILE A 61 -0.50 -1.79 -19.68
C ILE A 61 -0.57 -2.84 -18.58
N ASP A 62 0.30 -3.85 -18.61
CA ASP A 62 0.39 -4.87 -17.57
C ASP A 62 0.66 -4.22 -16.20
N TYR A 63 1.62 -3.31 -16.16
CA TYR A 63 1.96 -2.56 -14.96
C TYR A 63 0.78 -1.72 -14.46
N VAL A 64 0.14 -0.94 -15.33
CA VAL A 64 -1.03 -0.14 -14.94
C VAL A 64 -2.14 -1.03 -14.39
N PHE A 65 -2.45 -2.15 -15.04
CA PHE A 65 -3.47 -3.06 -14.57
C PHE A 65 -3.10 -3.68 -13.21
N GLU A 66 -1.85 -4.11 -13.03
CA GLU A 66 -1.34 -4.64 -11.77
C GLU A 66 -1.46 -3.62 -10.63
N GLN A 67 -1.02 -2.38 -10.87
CA GLN A 67 -0.96 -1.33 -9.84
C GLN A 67 -2.34 -0.81 -9.44
N THR A 68 -3.33 -0.90 -10.33
CA THR A 68 -4.66 -0.29 -10.13
C THR A 68 -5.76 -1.32 -9.87
N GLY A 69 -5.53 -2.60 -10.22
CA GLY A 69 -6.57 -3.61 -10.23
C GLY A 69 -7.73 -3.28 -11.18
N GLY A 70 -7.47 -2.47 -12.21
CA GLY A 70 -8.46 -2.00 -13.18
C GLY A 70 -9.41 -0.91 -12.69
N GLN A 71 -9.16 -0.28 -11.54
CA GLN A 71 -10.06 0.77 -11.05
C GLN A 71 -10.06 1.98 -11.99
N PRO A 72 -11.21 2.39 -12.57
CA PRO A 72 -11.24 3.38 -13.64
C PRO A 72 -10.58 4.70 -13.28
N TRP A 73 -10.81 5.19 -12.05
CA TRP A 73 -10.17 6.42 -11.59
C TRP A 73 -8.65 6.31 -11.50
N LEU A 74 -8.12 5.23 -10.90
CA LEU A 74 -6.67 5.03 -10.78
C LEU A 74 -6.00 4.83 -12.14
N VAL A 75 -6.61 4.04 -13.03
CA VAL A 75 -6.13 3.81 -14.40
C VAL A 75 -6.01 5.14 -15.16
N ASN A 76 -7.05 5.97 -15.06
CA ASN A 76 -7.06 7.29 -15.69
C ASN A 76 -6.06 8.26 -15.02
N ALA A 77 -5.96 8.24 -13.69
CA ALA A 77 -5.06 9.12 -12.94
C ALA A 77 -3.59 8.85 -13.29
N LEU A 78 -3.19 7.59 -13.46
CA LEU A 78 -1.84 7.21 -13.91
C LEU A 78 -1.54 7.73 -15.32
N GLY A 79 -2.46 7.50 -16.26
CA GLY A 79 -2.30 7.99 -17.63
C GLY A 79 -2.25 9.52 -17.69
N TYR A 80 -3.10 10.19 -16.92
CA TYR A 80 -3.11 11.65 -16.82
C TYR A 80 -1.79 12.19 -16.24
N GLU A 81 -1.27 11.54 -15.20
CA GLU A 81 0.00 11.90 -14.58
C GLU A 81 1.18 11.77 -15.56
N ALA A 82 1.26 10.62 -16.21
CA ALA A 82 2.35 10.30 -17.14
C ALA A 82 2.32 11.18 -18.39
N CYS A 83 1.15 11.36 -19.01
CA CYS A 83 1.03 11.98 -20.32
C CYS A 83 0.76 13.49 -20.30
N PHE A 84 0.23 14.05 -19.20
CA PHE A 84 -0.23 15.45 -19.17
C PHE A 84 0.41 16.28 -18.04
N ARG A 85 0.53 15.72 -16.82
CA ARG A 85 1.14 16.48 -15.71
C ARG A 85 2.66 16.54 -15.81
N THR A 86 3.30 15.45 -16.22
CA THR A 86 4.76 15.38 -16.41
C THR A 86 5.17 16.20 -17.65
N LYS A 87 5.88 17.32 -17.45
CA LYS A 87 6.15 18.30 -18.52
C LYS A 87 6.98 17.71 -19.66
N GLU A 88 7.95 16.88 -19.31
CA GLU A 88 8.91 16.23 -20.21
C GLU A 88 8.23 15.27 -21.19
N ASN A 89 7.05 14.76 -20.82
CA ASN A 89 6.27 13.79 -21.59
C ASN A 89 5.14 14.44 -22.39
N ARG A 90 5.01 15.77 -22.35
CA ARG A 90 4.09 16.51 -23.23
C ARG A 90 4.59 16.54 -24.67
N ASP A 91 5.88 16.30 -24.88
CA ASP A 91 6.43 16.00 -26.20
C ASP A 91 5.98 14.59 -26.63
N ARG A 92 5.03 14.55 -27.56
CA ARG A 92 4.37 13.33 -28.03
C ARG A 92 5.30 12.43 -28.86
N ALA A 93 6.44 12.94 -29.32
CA ALA A 93 7.45 12.12 -29.99
C ALA A 93 8.17 11.16 -29.02
N ARG A 94 8.08 11.41 -27.71
CA ARG A 94 8.69 10.57 -26.68
C ARG A 94 7.68 9.52 -26.20
N PRO A 95 8.00 8.23 -26.31
CA PRO A 95 7.12 7.18 -25.83
C PRO A 95 7.03 7.19 -24.30
N ILE A 96 5.89 6.78 -23.77
CA ILE A 96 5.70 6.55 -22.34
C ILE A 96 6.28 5.18 -21.98
N THR A 97 7.39 5.18 -21.27
CA THR A 97 8.08 3.96 -20.82
C THR A 97 7.54 3.45 -19.49
N LEU A 98 7.89 2.21 -19.14
CA LEU A 98 7.56 1.64 -17.83
C LEU A 98 8.12 2.50 -16.69
N GLU A 99 9.36 2.97 -16.81
CA GLU A 99 10.01 3.84 -15.82
C GLU A 99 9.26 5.17 -15.63
N ILE A 100 8.76 5.76 -16.72
CA ILE A 100 7.91 6.96 -16.66
C ILE A 100 6.63 6.66 -15.88
N MET A 101 6.00 5.50 -16.14
CA MET A 101 4.77 5.10 -15.46
C MET A 101 4.99 4.80 -13.98
N MET A 102 6.12 4.18 -13.62
CA MET A 102 6.52 4.00 -12.22
C MET A 102 6.71 5.34 -11.52
N GLY A 103 7.37 6.30 -12.17
CA GLY A 103 7.49 7.66 -11.64
C GLY A 103 6.12 8.35 -11.49
N ALA A 104 5.19 8.13 -12.42
CA ALA A 104 3.83 8.65 -12.35
C ALA A 104 3.05 8.05 -11.17
N ARG A 105 3.18 6.75 -10.93
CA ARG A 105 2.64 6.10 -9.74
C ARG A 105 3.17 6.73 -8.45
N GLU A 106 4.48 6.93 -8.32
CA GLU A 106 5.05 7.54 -7.11
C GLU A 106 4.49 8.94 -6.87
N ARG A 107 4.45 9.78 -7.91
CA ARG A 107 3.86 11.12 -7.81
C ARG A 107 2.38 11.07 -7.45
N LEU A 108 1.63 10.10 -7.95
CA LEU A 108 0.22 9.91 -7.61
C LEU A 108 0.04 9.52 -6.13
N ILE A 109 0.91 8.68 -5.58
CA ILE A 109 0.85 8.26 -4.17
C ILE A 109 1.31 9.40 -3.24
N GLU A 110 2.35 10.14 -3.63
CA GLU A 110 2.85 11.30 -2.87
C GLU A 110 1.87 12.47 -2.91
N ARG A 111 1.26 12.70 -4.08
CA ARG A 111 0.30 13.77 -4.25
C ARG A 111 -1.03 13.38 -3.62
N ARG A 112 -1.46 14.17 -2.64
CA ARG A 112 -2.83 14.16 -2.13
C ARG A 112 -3.79 14.74 -3.17
N ASP A 113 -4.08 13.99 -4.24
CA ASP A 113 -5.21 14.35 -5.08
C ASP A 113 -6.50 14.33 -4.24
N THR A 114 -7.47 15.18 -4.58
CA THR A 114 -8.72 15.36 -3.81
C THR A 114 -9.44 14.04 -3.50
N HIS A 115 -9.28 13.01 -4.34
CA HIS A 115 -9.83 11.68 -4.10
C HIS A 115 -9.08 10.88 -3.00
N ILE A 116 -7.77 11.05 -2.87
CA ILE A 116 -6.97 10.50 -1.77
C ILE A 116 -7.30 11.23 -0.45
N ASP A 117 -7.58 12.53 -0.49
CA ASP A 117 -8.07 13.24 0.69
C ASP A 117 -9.48 12.75 1.11
N GLN A 118 -10.37 12.45 0.16
CA GLN A 118 -11.66 11.81 0.46
C GLN A 118 -11.50 10.42 1.11
N LEU A 119 -10.47 9.67 0.71
CA LEU A 119 -10.13 8.39 1.36
C LEU A 119 -9.78 8.60 2.84
N ALA A 120 -9.08 9.67 3.20
CA ALA A 120 -8.72 9.96 4.60
C ALA A 120 -9.95 10.06 5.52
N ASP A 121 -11.02 10.69 5.06
CA ASP A 121 -12.25 10.80 5.83
C ASP A 121 -13.00 9.47 5.89
N LYS A 122 -12.97 8.68 4.80
CA LYS A 122 -13.55 7.33 4.79
C LYS A 122 -12.85 6.37 5.75
N LEU A 123 -11.53 6.45 5.86
CA LEU A 123 -10.75 5.59 6.78
C LEU A 123 -11.10 5.81 8.26
N LYS A 124 -11.65 6.98 8.62
CA LYS A 124 -12.13 7.27 9.99
C LYS A 124 -13.50 6.66 10.29
N GLU A 125 -14.27 6.24 9.28
CA GLU A 125 -15.59 5.65 9.52
C GLU A 125 -15.44 4.33 10.29
N PRO A 126 -16.18 4.09 11.39
CA PRO A 126 -15.99 2.91 12.24
C PRO A 126 -16.04 1.58 11.49
N ARG A 127 -16.92 1.45 10.48
CA ARG A 127 -17.02 0.25 9.63
C ARG A 127 -15.82 0.04 8.72
N VAL A 128 -15.31 1.10 8.11
CA VAL A 128 -14.10 1.04 7.25
C VAL A 128 -12.89 0.76 8.12
N HIS A 129 -12.79 1.46 9.25
CA HIS A 129 -11.74 1.29 10.23
C HIS A 129 -11.61 -0.17 10.67
N ARG A 130 -12.71 -0.83 11.08
CA ARG A 130 -12.70 -2.24 11.51
C ARG A 130 -12.07 -3.16 10.45
N VAL A 131 -12.52 -3.04 9.20
CA VAL A 131 -12.03 -3.88 8.10
C VAL A 131 -10.57 -3.59 7.79
N ILE A 132 -10.21 -2.32 7.59
CA ILE A 132 -8.83 -1.94 7.27
C ILE A 132 -7.88 -2.28 8.44
N ASN A 133 -8.34 -2.19 9.69
CA ASN A 133 -7.52 -2.53 10.85
C ASN A 133 -7.19 -4.01 10.89
N GLU A 134 -8.19 -4.88 10.68
CA GLU A 134 -7.94 -6.31 10.58
C GLU A 134 -6.94 -6.62 9.46
N MET A 135 -7.07 -5.92 8.33
CA MET A 135 -6.13 -6.09 7.23
C MET A 135 -4.73 -5.61 7.59
N LEU A 136 -4.57 -4.46 8.26
CA LEU A 136 -3.24 -3.95 8.61
C LEU A 136 -2.58 -4.73 9.76
N SER A 137 -3.33 -5.56 10.49
CA SER A 137 -2.83 -6.33 11.64
C SER A 137 -2.01 -7.56 11.21
N ASP A 138 -0.99 -7.91 12.01
CA ASP A 138 -0.14 -9.10 11.80
C ASP A 138 -0.80 -10.40 12.28
N THR A 139 -1.76 -10.30 13.18
CA THR A 139 -2.59 -11.41 13.64
C THR A 139 -3.67 -11.67 12.61
N THR A 140 -3.65 -12.82 11.94
CA THR A 140 -4.88 -13.40 11.39
C THR A 140 -5.80 -13.60 12.58
N GLY A 141 -6.84 -12.77 12.70
CA GLY A 141 -7.81 -12.93 13.76
C GLY A 141 -8.52 -14.27 13.59
N GLU A 142 -8.04 -15.31 14.28
CA GLU A 142 -8.77 -16.57 14.42
C GLU A 142 -10.15 -16.33 15.06
N ASP A 143 -10.33 -15.18 15.73
CA ASP A 143 -11.59 -14.72 16.36
C ASP A 143 -12.16 -13.39 15.80
N ALA A 144 -11.51 -12.74 14.83
CA ALA A 144 -11.99 -11.45 14.31
C ALA A 144 -13.15 -11.67 13.32
N THR A 145 -14.38 -11.53 13.81
CA THR A 145 -15.56 -11.55 12.95
C THR A 145 -15.82 -10.16 12.38
N ILE A 146 -15.46 -9.95 11.12
CA ILE A 146 -15.84 -8.76 10.36
C ILE A 146 -17.33 -8.91 9.96
N PRO A 147 -18.22 -7.95 10.30
CA PRO A 147 -19.60 -7.98 9.81
C PRO A 147 -19.66 -7.98 8.28
N GLU A 148 -20.53 -8.81 7.70
CA GLU A 148 -20.69 -8.92 6.24
C GLU A 148 -21.02 -7.57 5.59
N ASP A 149 -21.90 -6.78 6.21
CA ASP A 149 -22.27 -5.44 5.73
C ASP A 149 -21.08 -4.46 5.70
N ASP A 150 -20.17 -4.56 6.68
CA ASP A 150 -18.95 -3.73 6.69
C ASP A 150 -18.02 -4.16 5.56
N LEU A 151 -17.85 -5.47 5.35
CA LEU A 151 -17.02 -6.01 4.29
C LEU A 151 -17.55 -5.59 2.91
N GLN A 152 -18.85 -5.76 2.67
CA GLN A 152 -19.51 -5.37 1.42
C GLN A 152 -19.41 -3.86 1.20
N TYR A 153 -19.59 -3.05 2.26
CA TYR A 153 -19.44 -1.60 2.16
C TYR A 153 -18.04 -1.18 1.73
N VAL A 154 -17.00 -1.79 2.32
CA VAL A 154 -15.60 -1.45 1.99
C VAL A 154 -15.20 -1.99 0.61
N GLU A 155 -15.76 -3.13 0.18
CA GLU A 155 -15.61 -3.64 -1.19
C GLU A 155 -16.31 -2.73 -2.21
N ASP A 156 -17.51 -2.24 -1.91
CA ASP A 156 -18.26 -1.28 -2.74
C ASP A 156 -17.54 0.09 -2.84
N LEU A 157 -16.78 0.48 -1.81
CA LEU A 157 -15.86 1.63 -1.88
C LEU A 157 -14.63 1.36 -2.77
N GLY A 158 -14.41 0.12 -3.19
CA GLY A 158 -13.26 -0.29 -4.00
C GLY A 158 -11.95 -0.41 -3.21
N LEU A 159 -11.96 -0.40 -1.87
CA LEU A 159 -10.71 -0.42 -1.09
C LEU A 159 -10.16 -1.83 -0.90
N ILE A 160 -11.03 -2.84 -0.98
CA ILE A 160 -10.68 -4.24 -0.77
C ILE A 160 -11.26 -5.12 -1.87
N ARG A 161 -10.82 -6.37 -1.88
CA ARG A 161 -11.44 -7.46 -2.62
C ARG A 161 -11.65 -8.61 -1.63
N ALA A 162 -12.85 -9.16 -1.56
CA ALA A 162 -13.16 -10.25 -0.63
C ALA A 162 -12.76 -11.63 -1.18
N ARG A 163 -12.69 -11.79 -2.51
CA ARG A 163 -12.45 -13.08 -3.19
C ARG A 163 -11.21 -13.08 -4.10
N PRO A 164 -10.48 -14.21 -4.23
CA PRO A 164 -10.66 -15.47 -3.51
C PRO A 164 -10.25 -15.37 -2.03
N GLN A 165 -9.55 -14.31 -1.66
CA GLN A 165 -9.12 -14.02 -0.30
C GLN A 165 -9.22 -12.50 -0.04
N LEU A 166 -9.46 -12.13 1.20
CA LEU A 166 -9.53 -10.73 1.62
C LEU A 166 -8.16 -10.05 1.40
N ALA A 167 -8.13 -9.05 0.53
CA ALA A 167 -6.93 -8.28 0.22
C ALA A 167 -7.25 -6.81 -0.09
N ILE A 168 -6.30 -5.91 0.16
CA ILE A 168 -6.42 -4.51 -0.29
C ILE A 168 -6.43 -4.55 -1.82
N SER A 169 -7.38 -3.84 -2.44
CA SER A 169 -7.83 -4.09 -3.80
C SER A 169 -6.74 -3.92 -4.86
N ASN A 170 -5.75 -3.06 -4.62
CA ASN A 170 -4.62 -2.84 -5.52
C ASN A 170 -3.36 -2.34 -4.78
N PRO A 171 -2.16 -2.46 -5.39
CA PRO A 171 -0.91 -1.96 -4.85
C PRO A 171 -0.87 -0.47 -4.53
N ILE A 172 -1.57 0.40 -5.26
CA ILE A 172 -1.61 1.83 -4.95
C ILE A 172 -2.28 2.07 -3.60
N TYR A 173 -3.43 1.47 -3.32
CA TYR A 173 -4.08 1.62 -2.01
C TYR A 173 -3.31 0.97 -0.88
N ARG A 174 -2.55 -0.09 -1.16
CA ARG A 174 -1.62 -0.65 -0.18
C ARG A 174 -0.58 0.37 0.26
N GLU A 175 -0.21 1.30 -0.62
CA GLU A 175 0.66 2.42 -0.30
C GLU A 175 -0.05 3.62 0.33
N VAL A 176 -1.17 4.02 -0.27
CA VAL A 176 -1.90 5.23 0.11
C VAL A 176 -2.54 5.09 1.49
N ILE A 177 -3.12 3.93 1.84
CA ILE A 177 -3.85 3.75 3.10
C ILE A 177 -2.93 4.00 4.31
N PRO A 178 -1.79 3.30 4.50
CA PRO A 178 -0.93 3.53 5.65
C PRO A 178 -0.33 4.95 5.68
N ARG A 179 0.01 5.52 4.51
CA ARG A 179 0.51 6.91 4.40
C ARG A 179 -0.55 7.90 4.87
N THR A 180 -1.80 7.67 4.50
CA THR A 180 -2.93 8.52 4.90
C THR A 180 -3.16 8.44 6.41
N LEU A 181 -3.10 7.25 6.99
CA LEU A 181 -3.28 7.03 8.43
C LEU A 181 -2.19 7.67 9.29
N THR A 182 -0.98 7.83 8.75
CA THR A 182 0.20 8.26 9.52
C THR A 182 0.72 9.64 9.13
N TRP A 183 0.02 10.36 8.25
CA TRP A 183 0.48 11.65 7.76
C TRP A 183 0.77 12.67 8.86
N THR A 184 -0.17 12.85 9.79
CA THR A 184 0.01 13.82 10.89
C THR A 184 1.24 13.48 11.70
N THR A 185 1.49 12.19 11.93
CA THR A 185 2.72 11.70 12.57
C THR A 185 3.95 12.08 11.76
N GLN A 186 3.97 11.78 10.46
CA GLN A 186 5.08 12.11 9.57
C GLN A 186 5.43 13.60 9.64
N VAL A 187 4.44 14.49 9.56
CA VAL A 187 4.63 15.95 9.61
C VAL A 187 5.24 16.40 10.94
N LEU A 188 4.85 15.78 12.05
CA LEU A 188 5.30 16.16 13.39
C LEU A 188 6.66 15.57 13.78
N ILE A 189 7.20 14.62 13.03
CA ILE A 189 8.52 14.03 13.30
C ILE A 189 9.63 15.05 12.95
N PRO A 190 10.41 15.53 13.94
CA PRO A 190 11.44 16.55 13.76
C PRO A 190 12.75 15.92 13.30
N GLN A 191 12.72 15.22 12.16
CA GLN A 191 13.88 14.54 11.58
C GLN A 191 14.16 15.06 10.18
N GLU A 192 15.43 15.28 9.85
CA GLU A 192 15.84 15.72 8.52
C GLU A 192 16.63 14.64 7.79
N THR A 193 16.35 14.47 6.49
CA THR A 193 17.04 13.51 5.62
C THR A 193 18.55 13.65 5.70
N VAL A 194 19.06 14.89 5.65
CA VAL A 194 20.50 15.19 5.62
C VAL A 194 21.26 14.65 6.84
N TRP A 195 20.60 14.46 7.99
CA TRP A 195 21.24 13.91 9.18
C TRP A 195 21.64 12.44 9.00
N TYR A 196 21.03 11.74 8.05
CA TYR A 196 21.22 10.33 7.79
C TYR A 196 21.97 10.05 6.48
N ILE A 197 22.55 11.08 5.85
CA ILE A 197 23.36 10.91 4.64
C ILE A 197 24.85 10.82 5.02
N LYS A 198 25.50 9.75 4.58
CA LYS A 198 26.95 9.55 4.71
C LYS A 198 27.70 10.44 3.72
N ALA A 199 29.00 10.62 3.95
CA ALA A 199 29.87 11.38 3.06
C ALA A 199 29.93 10.83 1.62
N ASP A 200 29.65 9.54 1.43
CA ASP A 200 29.57 8.87 0.13
C ASP A 200 28.17 8.94 -0.54
N GLY A 201 27.23 9.67 0.07
CA GLY A 201 25.87 9.86 -0.45
C GLY A 201 24.87 8.76 -0.09
N ARG A 202 25.28 7.69 0.60
CA ARG A 202 24.39 6.62 1.07
C ARG A 202 23.57 7.03 2.29
N ILE A 203 22.41 6.41 2.47
CA ILE A 203 21.66 6.48 3.73
C ILE A 203 22.37 5.63 4.79
N ASP A 204 22.58 6.22 5.96
CA ASP A 204 23.05 5.57 7.18
C ASP A 204 21.91 4.88 7.92
N MET A 205 21.59 3.67 7.44
CA MET A 205 20.50 2.86 8.00
C MET A 205 20.70 2.51 9.48
N PRO A 206 21.89 2.11 9.98
CA PRO A 206 22.10 1.90 11.41
C PRO A 206 21.85 3.16 12.26
N LYS A 207 22.30 4.33 11.80
CA LYS A 207 22.02 5.60 12.49
C LYS A 207 20.52 5.94 12.48
N LEU A 208 19.84 5.71 11.36
CA LEU A 208 18.40 5.89 11.23
C LEU A 208 17.63 4.98 12.20
N LEU A 209 17.95 3.69 12.21
CA LEU A 209 17.29 2.72 13.09
C LEU A 209 17.56 2.98 14.57
N SER A 210 18.75 3.48 14.91
CA SER A 210 19.08 3.95 16.27
C SER A 210 18.20 5.12 16.69
N ALA A 211 18.04 6.12 15.80
CA ALA A 211 17.19 7.27 16.05
C ALA A 211 15.71 6.87 16.16
N PHE A 212 15.27 5.93 15.32
CA PHE A 212 13.92 5.38 15.40
C PHE A 212 13.69 4.62 16.70
N GLN A 213 14.64 3.80 17.15
CA GLN A 213 14.55 3.08 18.43
C GLN A 213 14.39 4.02 19.62
N GLN A 214 15.14 5.13 19.66
CA GLN A 214 14.98 6.16 20.68
C GLN A 214 13.62 6.88 20.55
N PHE A 215 13.23 7.26 19.33
CA PHE A 215 11.93 7.89 19.08
C PHE A 215 10.76 6.98 19.50
N PHE A 216 10.86 5.67 19.23
CA PHE A 216 9.89 4.67 19.61
C PHE A 216 9.80 4.54 21.14
N ARG A 217 10.93 4.56 21.85
CA ARG A 217 10.97 4.60 23.33
C ARG A 217 10.25 5.81 23.90
N GLU A 218 10.55 6.99 23.38
CA GLU A 218 10.03 8.26 23.91
C GLU A 218 8.53 8.44 23.68
N ASN A 219 8.00 7.82 22.62
CA ASN A 219 6.63 8.08 22.20
C ASN A 219 5.72 6.83 22.25
N GLY A 220 6.28 5.63 22.41
CA GLY A 220 5.57 4.34 22.23
C GLY A 220 4.29 4.21 23.06
N ASP A 221 4.33 4.61 24.33
CA ASP A 221 3.17 4.58 25.24
C ASP A 221 2.08 5.57 24.83
N SER A 222 2.47 6.75 24.35
CA SER A 222 1.54 7.75 23.82
C SER A 222 0.94 7.30 22.48
N TRP A 223 1.61 6.44 21.72
CA TRP A 223 1.14 5.96 20.41
C TRP A 223 0.15 4.81 20.52
N ALA A 224 0.34 3.89 21.47
CA ALA A 224 -0.60 2.79 21.74
C ALA A 224 -2.03 3.28 22.05
N GLY A 225 -2.17 4.51 22.54
CA GLY A 225 -3.47 5.17 22.79
C GLY A 225 -3.96 6.12 21.69
N ARG A 226 -3.11 6.57 20.75
CA ARG A 226 -3.42 7.62 19.76
C ARG A 226 -3.79 7.11 18.38
N PHE A 227 -3.35 5.91 18.00
CA PHE A 227 -3.79 5.29 16.75
C PHE A 227 -5.05 4.46 16.99
N ASP A 228 -6.07 4.69 16.17
CA ASP A 228 -7.24 3.81 16.11
C ASP A 228 -6.82 2.38 15.68
N TYR A 229 -5.68 2.26 14.99
CA TYR A 229 -5.05 1.02 14.50
C TYR A 229 -4.01 0.45 15.48
N LYS A 230 -4.45 -0.02 16.65
CA LYS A 230 -3.55 -0.43 17.74
C LYS A 230 -2.60 -1.58 17.38
N GLU A 231 -3.08 -2.55 16.62
CA GLU A 231 -2.31 -3.75 16.33
C GLU A 231 -1.14 -3.46 15.37
N ALA A 232 -1.38 -2.68 14.32
CA ALA A 232 -0.39 -2.27 13.33
C ALA A 232 0.44 -1.04 13.76
N GLY A 233 0.16 -0.47 14.94
CA GLY A 233 0.70 0.82 15.38
C GLY A 233 2.23 0.96 15.27
N PRO A 234 3.03 0.01 15.81
CA PRO A 234 4.49 0.10 15.72
C PRO A 234 5.03 0.09 14.28
N GLN A 235 4.42 -0.70 13.40
CA GLN A 235 4.82 -0.80 12.00
C GLN A 235 4.43 0.48 11.24
N LEU A 236 3.22 1.00 11.47
CA LEU A 236 2.78 2.28 10.94
C LEU A 236 3.70 3.43 11.40
N LEU A 237 4.14 3.40 12.66
CA LEU A 237 5.06 4.40 13.19
C LEU A 237 6.44 4.34 12.52
N MET A 238 7.02 3.15 12.37
CA MET A 238 8.24 2.93 11.60
C MET A 238 8.11 3.48 10.18
N GLN A 239 7.01 3.17 9.51
CA GLN A 239 6.75 3.66 8.16
C GLN A 239 6.71 5.18 8.10
N SER A 240 6.01 5.84 9.04
CA SER A 240 5.93 7.29 9.09
C SER A 240 7.29 7.96 9.31
N PHE A 241 8.14 7.33 10.14
CA PHE A 241 9.50 7.78 10.41
C PHE A 241 10.39 7.64 9.17
N LEU A 242 10.35 6.49 8.51
CA LEU A 242 11.06 6.26 7.26
C LEU A 242 10.56 7.23 6.17
N GLN A 243 9.26 7.40 5.99
CA GLN A 243 8.71 8.33 4.99
C GLN A 243 9.13 9.78 5.24
N ARG A 244 9.22 10.21 6.50
CA ARG A 244 9.71 11.56 6.83
C ARG A 244 11.16 11.80 6.38
N ILE A 245 11.99 10.76 6.41
CA ILE A 245 13.42 10.83 6.13
C ILE A 245 13.71 10.49 4.65
N ILE A 246 13.16 9.40 4.13
CA ILE A 246 13.47 8.86 2.81
C ILE A 246 12.80 9.66 1.69
N ASN A 247 11.60 10.22 1.87
CA ASN A 247 10.92 10.98 0.82
C ASN A 247 11.66 12.27 0.41
N GLY A 248 12.76 12.63 1.08
CA GLY A 248 13.66 13.71 0.66
C GLY A 248 14.56 13.39 -0.54
N GLY A 249 14.42 12.22 -1.17
CA GLY A 249 15.19 11.83 -2.37
C GLY A 249 15.14 10.34 -2.74
N GLY A 250 14.61 9.49 -1.86
CA GLY A 250 14.45 8.06 -2.06
C GLY A 250 12.98 7.62 -2.18
N ARG A 251 12.78 6.30 -2.22
CA ARG A 251 11.46 5.64 -2.28
C ARG A 251 11.39 4.53 -1.24
N ILE A 252 10.17 4.22 -0.81
CA ILE A 252 9.87 3.08 0.07
C ILE A 252 8.77 2.28 -0.61
N ASP A 253 9.10 1.04 -0.99
CA ASP A 253 8.13 0.08 -1.49
C ASP A 253 7.79 -0.94 -0.41
N ARG A 254 6.57 -1.50 -0.48
CA ARG A 254 6.15 -2.64 0.33
C ARG A 254 6.00 -3.86 -0.54
N GLU A 255 6.62 -4.96 -0.13
CA GLU A 255 6.29 -6.25 -0.71
C GLU A 255 5.03 -6.83 -0.04
N TYR A 256 4.11 -7.28 -0.89
CA TYR A 256 2.95 -8.05 -0.48
C TYR A 256 2.96 -9.36 -1.26
N GLY A 257 3.72 -10.33 -0.78
CA GLY A 257 3.73 -11.67 -1.37
C GLY A 257 2.35 -12.32 -1.25
N LEU A 258 1.91 -13.02 -2.30
CA LEU A 258 0.75 -13.93 -2.25
C LEU A 258 0.97 -14.93 -1.09
N GLY A 259 0.18 -14.78 -0.02
CA GLY A 259 0.21 -15.68 1.14
C GLY A 259 1.38 -15.47 2.12
N ARG A 260 2.21 -14.44 1.97
CA ARG A 260 3.26 -14.09 2.94
C ARG A 260 2.77 -12.95 3.85
N ARG A 261 2.98 -13.11 5.16
CA ARG A 261 2.57 -12.16 6.23
C ARG A 261 3.20 -10.78 5.99
N ARG A 262 2.55 -9.72 6.49
CA ARG A 262 2.71 -8.34 6.02
C ARG A 262 3.93 -7.60 6.61
N THR A 263 4.48 -6.73 5.77
CA THR A 263 5.38 -5.57 6.04
C THR A 263 6.88 -5.80 5.93
N ASP A 264 7.29 -6.23 4.75
CA ASP A 264 8.68 -6.12 4.31
C ASP A 264 8.81 -4.81 3.54
N LEU A 265 9.68 -3.91 4.01
CA LEU A 265 9.93 -2.61 3.40
C LEU A 265 11.19 -2.69 2.55
N LEU A 266 11.13 -2.16 1.33
CA LEU A 266 12.29 -1.91 0.49
C LEU A 266 12.54 -0.41 0.43
N VAL A 267 13.62 0.02 1.08
CA VAL A 267 14.13 1.38 0.95
C VAL A 267 15.04 1.44 -0.27
N GLN A 268 14.79 2.41 -1.15
CA GLN A 268 15.61 2.67 -2.32
C GLN A 268 16.14 4.11 -2.29
N TRP A 269 17.45 4.26 -2.36
CA TRP A 269 18.12 5.56 -2.31
C TRP A 269 19.06 5.76 -3.50
N PRO A 270 18.78 6.71 -4.41
CA PRO A 270 19.69 7.06 -5.50
C PRO A 270 21.03 7.58 -4.99
N LEU A 271 22.13 7.06 -5.53
CA LEU A 271 23.50 7.48 -5.19
C LEU A 271 24.04 8.56 -6.13
N ASP A 272 23.37 8.78 -7.25
CA ASP A 272 23.68 9.83 -8.21
C ASP A 272 22.48 10.76 -8.32
N GLN A 273 22.61 11.99 -7.82
CA GLN A 273 21.52 12.96 -7.84
C GLN A 273 21.13 13.40 -9.27
N ALA A 274 22.09 13.45 -10.20
CA ALA A 274 21.82 13.88 -11.57
C ALA A 274 21.06 12.79 -12.34
N ARG A 275 21.38 11.52 -12.08
CA ARG A 275 20.71 10.37 -12.72
C ARG A 275 19.49 9.88 -11.94
N GLY A 276 19.37 10.21 -10.67
CA GLY A 276 18.33 9.70 -9.79
C GLY A 276 18.26 8.17 -9.84
N PHE A 277 17.05 7.64 -10.01
CA PHE A 277 16.82 6.18 -10.11
C PHE A 277 17.36 5.53 -11.39
N HIS A 278 17.81 6.32 -12.37
CA HIS A 278 18.52 5.79 -13.55
C HIS A 278 20.01 5.52 -13.28
N GLY A 279 20.52 5.87 -12.09
CA GLY A 279 21.88 5.62 -11.65
C GLY A 279 21.99 4.42 -10.70
N PRO A 280 23.14 4.28 -10.01
CA PRO A 280 23.27 3.34 -8.91
C PRO A 280 22.28 3.67 -7.79
N VAL A 281 21.63 2.64 -7.25
CA VAL A 281 20.62 2.77 -6.18
C VAL A 281 21.01 1.85 -5.03
N GLN A 282 21.15 2.41 -3.83
CA GLN A 282 21.23 1.64 -2.59
C GLN A 282 19.85 1.02 -2.33
N ARG A 283 19.83 -0.29 -2.09
CA ARG A 283 18.63 -1.05 -1.74
C ARG A 283 18.81 -1.63 -0.35
N THR A 284 17.86 -1.36 0.53
CA THR A 284 17.85 -1.87 1.89
C THR A 284 16.52 -2.54 2.17
N VAL A 285 16.57 -3.80 2.60
CA VAL A 285 15.39 -4.52 3.10
C VAL A 285 15.22 -4.27 4.59
N ILE A 286 13.99 -3.99 5.02
CA ILE A 286 13.62 -3.91 6.44
C ILE A 286 12.42 -4.82 6.67
N GLU A 287 12.65 -5.90 7.40
CA GLU A 287 11.64 -6.84 7.86
C GLU A 287 11.09 -6.37 9.20
N LEU A 288 9.76 -6.27 9.34
CA LEU A 288 9.12 -5.89 10.59
C LEU A 288 8.44 -7.09 11.25
N LYS A 289 8.63 -7.26 12.56
CA LYS A 289 7.97 -8.32 13.35
C LYS A 289 7.39 -7.79 14.63
N ILE A 290 6.16 -8.19 14.93
CA ILE A 290 5.62 -8.09 16.29
C ILE A 290 5.97 -9.38 17.06
N LEU A 291 6.50 -9.23 18.27
CA LEU A 291 6.89 -10.35 19.11
C LEU A 291 5.64 -11.04 19.71
N HIS A 292 5.14 -12.08 19.04
CA HIS A 292 4.03 -12.92 19.54
C HIS A 292 4.49 -14.24 20.18
N LYS A 293 5.70 -14.69 19.85
CA LYS A 293 6.31 -15.95 20.33
C LYS A 293 7.66 -15.67 20.99
N SER A 294 8.49 -16.70 21.20
CA SER A 294 9.83 -16.49 21.73
C SER A 294 10.67 -15.61 20.80
N LEU A 295 11.58 -14.83 21.40
CA LEU A 295 12.48 -13.95 20.66
C LEU A 295 13.33 -14.75 19.67
N ASP A 296 13.89 -15.87 20.09
CA ASP A 296 14.75 -16.72 19.25
C ASP A 296 14.01 -17.25 18.01
N THR A 297 12.75 -17.67 18.18
CA THR A 297 11.96 -18.17 17.03
C THR A 297 11.59 -17.03 16.09
N THR A 298 11.30 -15.85 16.64
CA THR A 298 11.00 -14.65 15.84
C THR A 298 12.22 -14.19 15.04
N ILE A 299 13.40 -14.19 15.65
CA ILE A 299 14.67 -13.87 14.98
C ILE A 299 14.95 -14.89 13.87
N LYS A 300 14.89 -16.19 14.17
CA LYS A 300 15.19 -17.24 13.18
C LYS A 300 14.32 -17.12 11.92
N GLU A 301 13.01 -16.93 12.07
CA GLU A 301 12.12 -16.78 10.93
C GLU A 301 12.30 -15.44 10.20
N GLY A 302 12.47 -14.36 10.95
CA GLY A 302 12.71 -13.04 10.39
C GLY A 302 13.99 -12.97 9.56
N LEU A 303 15.07 -13.63 9.99
CA LEU A 303 16.32 -13.72 9.23
C LEU A 303 16.13 -14.43 7.88
N THR A 304 15.43 -15.56 7.86
CA THR A 304 15.13 -16.30 6.62
C THR A 304 14.29 -15.46 5.65
N GLN A 305 13.32 -14.70 6.17
CA GLN A 305 12.46 -13.83 5.35
C GLN A 305 13.25 -12.64 4.79
N THR A 306 14.01 -11.96 5.65
CA THR A 306 14.88 -10.85 5.28
C THR A 306 15.87 -11.27 4.19
N ALA A 307 16.58 -12.37 4.39
CA ALA A 307 17.55 -12.90 3.42
C ALA A 307 16.87 -13.25 2.07
N GLY A 308 15.73 -13.94 2.13
CA GLY A 308 14.98 -14.32 0.92
C GLY A 308 14.44 -13.12 0.14
N TYR A 309 14.13 -12.01 0.82
CA TYR A 309 13.73 -10.78 0.14
C TYR A 309 14.92 -10.01 -0.43
N MET A 310 16.02 -9.90 0.32
CA MET A 310 17.28 -9.32 -0.16
C MET A 310 17.75 -9.99 -1.46
N ASP A 311 17.73 -11.32 -1.51
CA ASP A 311 18.11 -12.10 -2.70
C ASP A 311 17.19 -11.79 -3.90
N ARG A 312 15.88 -11.62 -3.67
CA ARG A 312 14.90 -11.33 -4.72
C ARG A 312 15.12 -9.96 -5.36
N VAL A 313 15.44 -8.96 -4.55
CA VAL A 313 15.55 -7.55 -5.00
C VAL A 313 16.99 -7.09 -5.23
N GLY A 314 17.97 -7.96 -4.96
CA GLY A 314 19.40 -7.64 -5.04
C GLY A 314 19.80 -6.54 -4.06
N ALA A 315 19.33 -6.60 -2.81
CA ALA A 315 19.73 -5.68 -1.76
C ALA A 315 21.02 -6.15 -1.07
N ASP A 316 21.95 -5.22 -0.84
CA ASP A 316 23.20 -5.49 -0.13
C ASP A 316 23.05 -5.35 1.39
N GLU A 317 21.98 -4.71 1.85
CA GLU A 317 21.70 -4.43 3.26
C GLU A 317 20.31 -4.94 3.67
N GLY A 318 20.25 -5.57 4.84
CA GLY A 318 19.01 -6.09 5.42
C GLY A 318 18.95 -5.86 6.91
N TYR A 319 17.76 -5.50 7.40
CA TYR A 319 17.50 -5.28 8.82
C TYR A 319 16.22 -5.99 9.25
N LEU A 320 16.27 -6.65 10.40
CA LEU A 320 15.11 -7.21 11.08
C LEU A 320 14.79 -6.35 12.30
N VAL A 321 13.58 -5.79 12.35
CA VAL A 321 13.10 -4.96 13.45
C VAL A 321 11.98 -5.68 14.17
N ILE A 322 12.16 -5.90 15.47
CA ILE A 322 11.25 -6.66 16.33
C ILE A 322 10.66 -5.73 17.38
N PHE A 323 9.33 -5.62 17.40
CA PHE A 323 8.57 -4.82 18.36
C PHE A 323 8.04 -5.69 19.50
N ASP A 324 8.48 -5.41 20.73
CA ASP A 324 7.98 -6.02 21.96
C ASP A 324 6.94 -5.14 22.66
N ARG A 325 5.67 -5.46 22.43
CA ARG A 325 4.52 -4.69 22.95
C ARG A 325 4.12 -5.05 24.39
N ARG A 326 4.84 -5.95 25.06
CA ARG A 326 4.50 -6.39 26.42
C ARG A 326 4.65 -5.23 27.42
N PRO A 327 3.58 -4.78 28.10
CA PRO A 327 3.64 -3.59 28.95
C PRO A 327 4.42 -3.80 30.25
N ASP A 328 4.60 -5.06 30.67
CA ASP A 328 5.30 -5.48 31.89
C ASP A 328 6.82 -5.62 31.72
N ARG A 329 7.33 -5.48 30.49
CA ARG A 329 8.75 -5.57 30.16
C ARG A 329 9.40 -4.17 30.19
N PRO A 330 10.50 -3.96 30.94
CA PRO A 330 11.24 -2.70 30.92
C PRO A 330 11.92 -2.48 29.56
N TRP A 331 12.10 -1.22 29.18
CA TRP A 331 12.71 -0.84 27.89
C TRP A 331 14.12 -1.40 27.71
N GLU A 332 14.89 -1.53 28.80
CA GLU A 332 16.24 -2.10 28.81
C GLU A 332 16.29 -3.56 28.35
N GLU A 333 15.17 -4.29 28.46
CA GLU A 333 15.04 -5.67 27.96
C GLU A 333 14.50 -5.75 26.54
N LYS A 334 13.88 -4.67 26.04
CA LYS A 334 13.31 -4.60 24.68
C LYS A 334 14.30 -4.05 23.67
N ILE A 335 15.09 -3.06 24.10
CA ILE A 335 16.02 -2.30 23.27
C ILE A 335 17.33 -3.07 23.14
N PHE A 336 17.61 -3.52 21.92
CA PHE A 336 18.92 -4.05 21.58
C PHE A 336 19.22 -3.82 20.09
N SER A 337 20.49 -3.91 19.72
CA SER A 337 20.92 -4.03 18.33
C SER A 337 22.08 -5.01 18.24
N ARG A 338 22.07 -5.90 17.23
CA ARG A 338 23.15 -6.85 16.98
C ARG A 338 23.20 -7.25 15.51
N GLU A 339 24.32 -7.79 15.07
CA GLU A 339 24.47 -8.36 13.73
C GLU A 339 24.32 -9.88 13.81
N GLU A 340 23.49 -10.46 12.95
CA GLU A 340 23.33 -11.90 12.79
C GLU A 340 23.84 -12.34 11.42
N ARG A 341 24.47 -13.51 11.39
CA ARG A 341 24.91 -14.15 10.15
C ARG A 341 23.84 -15.11 9.67
N HIS A 342 23.53 -15.07 8.39
CA HIS A 342 22.61 -16.00 7.76
C HIS A 342 23.22 -16.58 6.49
N GLU A 343 23.08 -17.89 6.30
CA GLU A 343 23.51 -18.58 5.09
C GLU A 343 22.50 -18.31 3.97
N GLY A 344 22.93 -17.61 2.91
CA GLY A 344 22.14 -17.31 1.71
C GLY A 344 23.00 -17.40 0.45
N ARG A 345 22.97 -16.38 -0.42
CA ARG A 345 23.95 -16.22 -1.52
C ARG A 345 25.33 -15.79 -1.00
N GLY A 346 25.90 -16.56 -0.07
CA GLY A 346 27.07 -16.22 0.75
C GLY A 346 26.71 -15.99 2.22
N GLU A 347 27.68 -15.51 3.01
CA GLU A 347 27.45 -15.09 4.40
C GLU A 347 26.81 -13.69 4.39
N LEU A 348 25.48 -13.63 4.52
CA LEU A 348 24.74 -12.37 4.65
C LEU A 348 24.82 -11.89 6.10
N ARG A 349 25.00 -10.57 6.27
CA ARG A 349 24.96 -9.90 7.58
C ARG A 349 23.67 -9.10 7.67
N ILE A 350 22.82 -9.47 8.62
CA ILE A 350 21.53 -8.82 8.85
C ILE A 350 21.57 -8.14 10.21
N GLY A 351 21.27 -6.85 10.26
CA GLY A 351 21.15 -6.12 11.52
C GLY A 351 19.82 -6.42 12.20
N VAL A 352 19.84 -6.90 13.44
CA VAL A 352 18.64 -7.19 14.23
C VAL A 352 18.46 -6.14 15.32
N TRP A 353 17.29 -5.52 15.35
CA TRP A 353 16.91 -4.46 16.28
C TRP A 353 15.70 -4.88 17.11
N GLY A 354 15.82 -4.77 18.43
CA GLY A 354 14.68 -4.88 19.35
C GLY A 354 14.18 -3.50 19.75
N MET A 355 12.86 -3.34 19.83
CA MET A 355 12.19 -2.10 20.23
C MET A 355 11.10 -2.38 21.23
#